data_AF-A0A368Q875-F1
#
_entry.id   AF-A0A368Q875-F1
#
_cell.length_a   1.000
_cell.length_b   1.000
_cell.length_c   1.000
_cell.angle_alpha   90.00
_cell.angle_beta   90.00
_cell.angle_gamma   90.00
#
_symmetry.space_group_name_H-M   'P 1'
#
loop_
_entity.id
_entity.type
_entity.pdbx_description
1 polymer ?
#
loop_
_entity_poly.entity_id
_entity_poly.type
_entity_poly.pdbx_seq_one_letter_code
_entity_poly.pdbx_strand_id
1 'polypeptide(L)'
;MRGMDGSGWRDDRPFDSRGSTSWPYHLGKFLRFHLYKENRDTQEALGVIGKMLGVQPRSFGFAGTKDKRAVTTQQVTLFKVHASRLVALNSKLAGIRVGDFSYVNEGLALGQLRGNRFAITLRNVVAESDDVIKAAVDGLSKNGFINYYGLQRFGSGSVPGHFVGVALLRGEWRHAVSLILGTRVHYKGHGDIDAALSGIPRYLTMERAMLQRLKKYPGNYLQALMAIPKTLRLMYVHSYQSYLWNHAASMRVEKYGISQVVEGDLVYRKGCSLGEAATVDTFDNDDSNTNSPEMEISCETLPEEVIQSVKIVDSEDLLNTAYTFEDVVLPLPGSETLFPGNEVAEIYHEIAKKDGISLVESVHGIKDFSITSMKGGYRRLLQRPIDFEWDLMTYTDDNVPLLETDLVVLSKTNPSEANKLLSDGISSFASCDSGLDASLDTSGPTTEASSVKTKSNGISEPLPEKLAVKLEFTLPASSYATMAIRELTKTSTSVSYQKTLNS
;
A
#
# COMPACT_ATOMS: atom_id res chain seq x y z
N MET A 1 33.84 -34.79 32.59
CA MET A 1 32.41 -34.50 32.40
C MET A 1 32.30 -33.26 31.52
N ARG A 2 32.01 -33.44 30.22
CA ARG A 2 31.80 -32.33 29.29
C ARG A 2 30.37 -31.83 29.46
N GLY A 3 30.23 -30.57 29.86
CA GLY A 3 28.95 -29.89 29.96
C GLY A 3 28.32 -29.72 28.58
N MET A 4 27.07 -30.18 28.49
CA MET A 4 26.12 -29.84 27.44
C MET A 4 25.78 -28.36 27.58
N ASP A 5 26.03 -27.57 26.54
CA ASP A 5 25.34 -26.31 26.25
C ASP A 5 25.63 -25.95 24.79
N GLY A 6 24.64 -26.19 23.92
CA GLY A 6 24.85 -26.07 22.48
C GLY A 6 23.58 -26.25 21.66
N SER A 7 22.51 -25.57 22.04
CA SER A 7 21.31 -25.44 21.19
C SER A 7 20.70 -24.06 21.37
N GLY A 8 21.45 -23.04 21.02
CA GLY A 8 20.98 -21.67 20.93
C GLY A 8 21.05 -21.17 19.49
N TRP A 9 19.88 -20.92 18.90
CA TRP A 9 19.68 -19.94 17.83
C TRP A 9 20.30 -20.26 16.45
N ARG A 10 19.70 -21.20 15.73
CA ARG A 10 19.65 -21.13 14.26
C ARG A 10 18.30 -20.54 13.85
N ASP A 11 18.20 -19.21 13.92
CA ASP A 11 17.11 -18.44 13.31
C ASP A 11 17.67 -17.45 12.26
N ASP A 12 18.80 -17.83 11.64
CA ASP A 12 19.36 -17.12 10.52
C ASP A 12 18.72 -17.67 9.23
N ARG A 13 17.49 -17.23 8.92
CA ARG A 13 17.08 -17.09 7.52
C ARG A 13 18.18 -16.29 6.79
N PRO A 14 18.46 -16.50 5.49
CA PRO A 14 19.71 -16.08 4.89
C PRO A 14 19.69 -14.58 4.59
N PHE A 15 19.71 -13.75 5.62
CA PHE A 15 20.07 -12.36 5.49
C PHE A 15 21.53 -12.28 5.05
N ASP A 16 21.84 -11.25 4.28
CA ASP A 16 23.19 -11.05 3.76
C ASP A 16 24.22 -11.03 4.90
N SER A 17 25.05 -12.07 5.00
CA SER A 17 26.02 -12.24 6.09
C SER A 17 27.26 -11.36 5.93
N ARG A 18 27.36 -10.60 4.83
CA ARG A 18 28.50 -9.71 4.58
C ARG A 18 28.54 -8.59 5.62
N GLY A 19 29.58 -8.61 6.46
CA GLY A 19 29.78 -7.64 7.54
C GLY A 19 29.15 -8.01 8.88
N SER A 20 28.53 -9.20 9.00
CA SER A 20 27.85 -9.63 10.24
C SER A 20 28.79 -10.13 11.35
N THR A 21 30.07 -10.41 11.01
CA THR A 21 31.06 -11.07 11.88
C THR A 21 31.55 -10.20 13.04
N SER A 22 31.37 -8.88 12.96
CA SER A 22 31.79 -7.91 13.99
C SER A 22 30.63 -7.13 14.60
N TRP A 23 29.39 -7.60 14.45
CA TRP A 23 28.21 -6.90 14.98
C TRP A 23 28.16 -6.98 16.51
N PRO A 24 28.08 -5.85 17.23
CA PRO A 24 28.05 -5.85 18.70
C PRO A 24 26.80 -6.56 19.25
N TYR A 25 26.99 -7.47 20.22
CA TYR A 25 25.90 -8.25 20.83
C TYR A 25 24.87 -7.41 21.59
N HIS A 26 25.26 -6.21 22.06
CA HIS A 26 24.36 -5.30 22.78
C HIS A 26 23.48 -4.47 21.85
N LEU A 27 23.79 -4.43 20.55
CA LEU A 27 22.97 -3.72 19.56
C LEU A 27 21.92 -4.67 19.00
N GLY A 28 20.70 -4.15 18.83
CA GLY A 28 19.64 -4.85 18.10
C GLY A 28 20.10 -5.32 16.73
N LYS A 29 19.58 -6.47 16.28
CA LYS A 29 19.96 -7.11 15.00
C LYS A 29 19.63 -6.23 13.79
N PHE A 30 18.63 -5.36 13.91
CA PHE A 30 18.14 -4.53 12.83
C PHE A 30 18.29 -3.05 13.18
N LEU A 31 18.65 -2.26 12.18
CA LEU A 31 18.54 -0.81 12.25
C LEU A 31 17.18 -0.40 11.67
N ARG A 32 16.31 0.15 12.52
CA ARG A 32 15.07 0.81 12.10
C ARG A 32 15.35 2.28 11.77
N PHE A 33 14.77 2.75 10.69
CA PHE A 33 14.86 4.15 10.24
C PHE A 33 13.60 4.56 9.47
N HIS A 34 13.38 5.86 9.35
CA HIS A 34 12.37 6.42 8.47
C HIS A 34 12.94 6.68 7.07
N LEU A 35 12.26 6.13 6.06
CA LEU A 35 12.50 6.38 4.65
C LEU A 35 11.52 7.42 4.14
N TYR A 36 12.04 8.58 3.76
CA TYR A 36 11.33 9.61 3.03
C TYR A 36 11.64 9.47 1.54
N LYS A 37 10.61 9.51 0.69
CA LYS A 37 10.75 9.45 -0.77
C LYS A 37 9.78 10.37 -1.49
N GLU A 38 10.23 10.96 -2.59
CA GLU A 38 9.46 11.83 -3.48
C GLU A 38 9.42 11.24 -4.88
N ASN A 39 8.22 10.99 -5.42
CA ASN A 39 8.02 10.49 -6.78
C ASN A 39 8.79 9.19 -7.10
N ARG A 40 8.94 8.31 -6.11
CA ARG A 40 9.71 7.06 -6.19
C ARG A 40 8.90 5.89 -5.63
N ASP A 41 9.10 4.72 -6.21
CA ASP A 41 8.59 3.46 -5.65
C ASP A 41 9.43 3.04 -4.43
N THR A 42 8.82 2.37 -3.44
CA THR A 42 9.52 1.90 -2.23
C THR A 42 10.66 0.94 -2.59
N GLN A 43 10.43 -0.05 -3.45
CA GLN A 43 11.46 -1.01 -3.87
C GLN A 43 12.57 -0.35 -4.68
N GLU A 44 12.22 0.61 -5.53
CA GLU A 44 13.20 1.40 -6.28
C GLU A 44 14.13 2.16 -5.32
N ALA A 45 13.57 2.82 -4.31
CA ALA A 45 14.34 3.55 -3.31
C ALA A 45 15.26 2.62 -2.49
N LEU A 46 14.73 1.50 -2.00
CA LEU A 46 15.50 0.50 -1.26
C LEU A 46 16.58 -0.16 -2.14
N GLY A 47 16.29 -0.38 -3.42
CA GLY A 47 17.26 -0.93 -4.38
C GLY A 47 18.44 0.01 -4.63
N VAL A 48 18.20 1.32 -4.70
CA VAL A 48 19.28 2.33 -4.79
C VAL A 48 20.13 2.33 -3.53
N ILE A 49 19.50 2.38 -2.35
CA ILE A 49 20.20 2.33 -1.06
C ILE A 49 21.01 1.03 -0.93
N GLY A 50 20.40 -0.10 -1.29
CA GLY A 50 21.01 -1.43 -1.26
C GLY A 50 22.28 -1.51 -2.10
N LYS A 51 22.21 -1.02 -3.36
CA LYS A 51 23.37 -0.96 -4.27
C LYS A 51 24.51 -0.12 -3.70
N MET A 52 24.20 1.05 -3.11
CA MET A 52 25.22 1.95 -2.55
C MET A 52 25.86 1.39 -1.27
N LEU A 53 25.12 0.62 -0.48
CA LEU A 53 25.62 -0.05 0.73
C LEU A 53 26.25 -1.42 0.44
N GLY A 54 26.08 -1.95 -0.78
CA GLY A 54 26.49 -3.30 -1.15
C GLY A 54 25.66 -4.40 -0.49
N VAL A 55 24.42 -4.12 -0.07
CA VAL A 55 23.51 -5.09 0.58
C VAL A 55 22.41 -5.54 -0.38
N GLN A 56 21.90 -6.75 -0.16
CA GLN A 56 20.82 -7.30 -0.98
C GLN A 56 19.43 -6.76 -0.55
N PRO A 57 18.45 -6.66 -1.47
CA PRO A 57 17.10 -6.18 -1.16
C PRO A 57 16.41 -6.95 -0.03
N ARG A 58 16.63 -8.26 0.07
CA ARG A 58 16.10 -9.12 1.15
C ARG A 58 16.56 -8.73 2.57
N SER A 59 17.60 -7.92 2.70
CA SER A 59 18.07 -7.42 4.00
C SER A 59 17.21 -6.28 4.54
N PHE A 60 16.33 -5.71 3.71
CA PHE A 60 15.37 -4.69 4.12
C PHE A 60 14.04 -5.34 4.51
N GLY A 61 13.47 -4.90 5.63
CA GLY A 61 12.11 -5.20 6.05
C GLY A 61 11.27 -3.92 6.11
N PHE A 62 10.02 -3.97 5.65
CA PHE A 62 9.08 -2.85 5.68
C PHE A 62 7.65 -3.38 5.78
N ALA A 63 6.73 -2.57 6.32
CA ALA A 63 5.37 -3.02 6.59
C ALA A 63 4.43 -2.98 5.36
N GLY A 64 4.73 -2.14 4.37
CA GLY A 64 3.97 -2.05 3.13
C GLY A 64 4.60 -1.05 2.16
N THR A 65 4.29 -1.18 0.87
CA THR A 65 4.69 -0.20 -0.14
C THR A 65 3.85 1.07 -0.02
N LYS A 66 4.36 2.18 -0.58
CA LYS A 66 3.70 3.48 -0.59
C LYS A 66 3.69 4.04 -1.99
N ASP A 67 2.65 4.80 -2.31
CA ASP A 67 2.42 5.39 -3.63
C ASP A 67 3.68 6.01 -4.24
N LYS A 68 3.94 5.68 -5.50
CA LYS A 68 5.06 6.25 -6.25
C LYS A 68 4.88 7.75 -6.45
N ARG A 69 3.73 8.18 -6.96
CA ARG A 69 3.43 9.58 -7.29
C ARG A 69 2.93 10.33 -6.06
N ALA A 70 3.77 10.38 -5.03
CA ALA A 70 3.51 11.08 -3.78
C ALA A 70 4.83 11.44 -3.09
N VAL A 71 4.71 12.25 -2.05
CA VAL A 71 5.73 12.37 -1.00
C VAL A 71 5.30 11.43 0.11
N THR A 72 6.15 10.49 0.50
CA THR A 72 5.78 9.45 1.47
C THR A 72 6.89 9.21 2.47
N THR A 73 6.52 9.02 3.74
CA THR A 73 7.42 8.63 4.82
C THR A 73 6.97 7.28 5.38
N GLN A 74 7.90 6.33 5.53
CA GLN A 74 7.61 5.00 6.08
C GLN A 74 8.75 4.46 6.92
N GLN A 75 8.44 3.57 7.87
CA GLN A 75 9.46 2.84 8.61
C GLN A 75 10.04 1.68 7.79
N VAL A 76 11.34 1.50 7.91
CA VAL A 76 12.12 0.43 7.28
C VAL A 76 13.11 -0.12 8.31
N THR A 77 13.38 -1.41 8.25
CA THR A 77 14.42 -2.10 9.02
C THR A 77 15.49 -2.63 8.07
N LEU A 78 16.75 -2.57 8.49
CA LEU A 78 17.88 -3.09 7.72
C LEU A 78 18.76 -3.95 8.63
N PHE A 79 18.99 -5.19 8.21
CA PHE A 79 19.77 -6.15 8.99
C PHE A 79 21.24 -5.76 9.12
N LYS A 80 21.73 -5.64 10.36
CA LYS A 80 23.15 -5.44 10.73
C LYS A 80 23.89 -4.36 9.93
N VAL A 81 23.30 -3.17 9.81
CA VAL A 81 23.97 -1.98 9.23
C VAL A 81 23.99 -0.83 10.23
N HIS A 82 25.13 -0.16 10.37
CA HIS A 82 25.26 1.01 11.25
C HIS A 82 24.60 2.27 10.65
N ALA A 83 23.98 3.08 11.51
CA ALA A 83 23.29 4.31 11.11
C ALA A 83 24.20 5.29 10.36
N SER A 84 25.46 5.40 10.75
CA SER A 84 26.46 6.27 10.11
C SER A 84 26.61 6.00 8.61
N ARG A 85 26.48 4.75 8.17
CA ARG A 85 26.55 4.38 6.75
C ARG A 85 25.35 4.89 5.96
N LEU A 86 24.17 4.90 6.56
CA LEU A 86 22.94 5.41 5.94
C LEU A 86 22.92 6.94 5.92
N VAL A 87 23.30 7.59 7.02
CA VAL A 87 23.40 9.06 7.11
C VAL A 87 24.31 9.61 6.01
N ALA A 88 25.46 8.98 5.77
CA ALA A 88 26.41 9.38 4.74
C ALA A 88 25.83 9.34 3.31
N LEU A 89 24.74 8.62 3.07
CA LEU A 89 24.08 8.55 1.76
C LEU A 89 23.15 9.73 1.49
N ASN A 90 22.65 10.43 2.52
CA ASN A 90 21.68 11.52 2.34
C ASN A 90 22.16 12.62 1.37
N SER A 91 23.47 12.89 1.33
CA SER A 91 24.09 13.87 0.41
C SER A 91 24.11 13.42 -1.06
N LYS A 92 24.00 12.11 -1.31
CA LYS A 92 24.10 11.50 -2.64
C LYS A 92 22.75 11.03 -3.19
N LEU A 93 21.74 10.92 -2.32
CA LEU A 93 20.41 10.45 -2.66
C LEU A 93 19.56 11.61 -3.20
N ALA A 94 18.97 11.44 -4.38
CA ALA A 94 18.06 12.41 -5.00
C ALA A 94 16.61 11.98 -4.83
N GLY A 95 15.78 12.82 -4.20
CA GLY A 95 14.37 12.51 -3.89
C GLY A 95 14.19 11.40 -2.85
N ILE A 96 15.24 11.06 -2.10
CA ILE A 96 15.22 10.08 -1.01
C ILE A 96 15.99 10.66 0.18
N ARG A 97 15.45 10.52 1.39
CA ARG A 97 16.12 10.85 2.65
C ARG A 97 15.89 9.72 3.65
N VAL A 98 16.88 9.49 4.51
CA VAL A 98 16.80 8.55 5.62
C VAL A 98 17.13 9.24 6.93
N GLY A 99 16.38 8.94 7.98
CA GLY A 99 16.52 9.60 9.28
C GLY A 99 15.88 8.79 10.41
N ASP A 100 15.90 9.35 11.62
CA ASP A 100 15.30 8.79 12.83
C ASP A 100 15.69 7.32 13.08
N PHE A 101 16.95 7.13 13.48
CA PHE A 101 17.58 5.82 13.57
C PHE A 101 17.43 5.21 14.96
N SER A 102 17.05 3.94 15.02
CA SER A 102 16.98 3.16 16.27
C SER A 102 17.34 1.70 16.03
N TYR A 103 18.11 1.09 16.93
CA TYR A 103 18.42 -0.34 16.85
C TYR A 103 17.34 -1.17 17.52
N VAL A 104 16.86 -2.21 16.83
CA VAL A 104 15.75 -3.07 17.26
C VAL A 104 16.09 -4.55 17.05
N ASN A 105 15.47 -5.43 17.82
CA ASN A 105 15.75 -6.87 17.77
C ASN A 105 15.02 -7.58 16.63
N GLU A 106 13.86 -7.06 16.21
CA GLU A 106 12.99 -7.66 15.21
C GLU A 106 12.92 -6.80 13.96
N GLY A 107 12.88 -7.45 12.79
CA GLY A 107 12.69 -6.80 11.50
C GLY A 107 11.20 -6.54 11.23
N LEU A 108 10.91 -5.50 10.45
CA LEU A 108 9.57 -5.24 9.96
C LEU A 108 9.18 -6.25 8.88
N ALA A 109 7.97 -6.78 8.99
CA ALA A 109 7.34 -7.66 8.01
C ALA A 109 6.10 -6.99 7.39
N LEU A 110 5.74 -7.44 6.18
CA LEU A 110 4.55 -6.98 5.48
C LEU A 110 3.29 -7.17 6.36
N GLY A 111 2.42 -6.15 6.39
CA GLY A 111 1.18 -6.17 7.16
C GLY A 111 1.29 -5.72 8.60
N GLN A 112 2.48 -5.43 9.11
CA GLN A 112 2.66 -4.89 10.46
C GLN A 112 2.33 -3.38 10.59
N LEU A 113 1.64 -2.78 9.61
CA LEU A 113 1.12 -1.42 9.72
C LEU A 113 -0.34 -1.44 10.13
N ARG A 114 -0.75 -0.45 10.93
CA ARG A 114 -2.17 -0.23 11.25
C ARG A 114 -2.89 0.58 10.18
N GLY A 115 -2.18 1.43 9.44
CA GLY A 115 -2.78 2.35 8.49
C GLY A 115 -1.81 3.39 7.96
N ASN A 116 -2.35 4.39 7.26
CA ASN A 116 -1.61 5.51 6.69
C ASN A 116 -2.35 6.83 6.99
N ARG A 117 -1.61 7.85 7.44
CA ARG A 117 -2.09 9.24 7.47
C ARG A 117 -1.84 9.87 6.11
N PHE A 118 -2.85 10.53 5.58
CA PHE A 118 -2.84 11.22 4.30
C PHE A 118 -2.99 12.72 4.55
N ALA A 119 -2.24 13.52 3.80
CA ALA A 119 -2.48 14.94 3.60
C ALA A 119 -2.63 15.17 2.09
N ILE A 120 -3.81 15.60 1.66
CA ILE A 120 -4.20 15.68 0.24
C ILE A 120 -4.81 17.04 -0.04
N THR A 121 -4.33 17.70 -1.08
CA THR A 121 -4.96 18.93 -1.57
C THR A 121 -5.67 18.67 -2.89
N LEU A 122 -6.98 18.90 -2.90
CA LEU A 122 -7.78 18.94 -4.11
C LEU A 122 -7.69 20.36 -4.68
N ARG A 123 -7.08 20.49 -5.86
CA ARG A 123 -6.95 21.76 -6.57
C ARG A 123 -8.10 22.01 -7.53
N ASN A 124 -8.30 23.27 -7.90
CA ASN A 124 -9.31 23.71 -8.86
C ASN A 124 -10.72 23.20 -8.50
N VAL A 125 -11.11 23.37 -7.23
CA VAL A 125 -12.42 22.94 -6.75
C VAL A 125 -13.47 23.90 -7.26
N VAL A 126 -14.48 23.37 -7.95
CA VAL A 126 -15.62 24.12 -8.47
C VAL A 126 -16.87 23.67 -7.73
N ALA A 127 -17.50 24.60 -7.02
CA ALA A 127 -18.76 24.37 -6.29
C ALA A 127 -19.64 25.63 -6.37
N GLU A 128 -20.95 25.46 -6.18
CA GLU A 128 -21.91 26.57 -6.17
C GLU A 128 -21.72 27.49 -4.95
N SER A 129 -21.28 26.93 -3.82
CA SER A 129 -20.95 27.66 -2.61
C SER A 129 -20.01 26.86 -1.71
N ASP A 130 -19.36 27.55 -0.77
CA ASP A 130 -18.52 26.94 0.27
C ASP A 130 -19.32 25.98 1.17
N ASP A 131 -20.62 26.24 1.36
CA ASP A 131 -21.51 25.38 2.15
C ASP A 131 -21.69 23.99 1.52
N VAL A 132 -21.70 23.90 0.18
CA VAL A 132 -21.76 22.61 -0.53
C VAL A 132 -20.49 21.81 -0.27
N ILE A 133 -19.33 22.47 -0.29
CA ILE A 133 -18.04 21.83 0.00
C ILE A 133 -18.04 21.32 1.45
N LYS A 134 -18.43 22.18 2.40
CA LYS A 134 -18.53 21.82 3.81
C LYS A 134 -19.46 20.63 4.05
N ALA A 135 -20.65 20.63 3.44
CA ALA A 135 -21.60 19.53 3.55
C ALA A 135 -21.05 18.21 2.98
N ALA A 136 -20.34 18.27 1.84
CA ALA A 136 -19.72 17.09 1.23
C ALA A 136 -18.61 16.51 2.10
N VAL A 137 -17.76 17.37 2.65
CA VAL A 137 -16.65 16.99 3.54
C VAL A 137 -17.16 16.44 4.87
N ASP A 138 -18.14 17.11 5.50
CA ASP A 138 -18.80 16.63 6.71
C ASP A 138 -19.51 15.29 6.47
N GLY A 139 -20.09 15.10 5.28
CA GLY A 139 -20.71 13.85 4.85
C GLY A 139 -19.70 12.70 4.80
N LEU A 140 -18.52 12.91 4.20
CA LEU A 140 -17.45 11.91 4.16
C LEU A 140 -16.95 11.57 5.58
N SER A 141 -16.77 12.58 6.43
CA SER A 141 -16.31 12.39 7.81
C SER A 141 -17.31 11.57 8.64
N LYS A 142 -18.61 11.91 8.58
CA LYS A 142 -19.66 11.27 9.40
C LYS A 142 -20.09 9.92 8.86
N ASN A 143 -20.26 9.81 7.54
CA ASN A 143 -20.84 8.61 6.94
C ASN A 143 -19.76 7.62 6.48
N GLY A 144 -18.53 8.09 6.23
CA GLY A 144 -17.47 7.29 5.66
C GLY A 144 -17.64 7.07 4.16
N PHE A 145 -17.02 6.02 3.64
CA PHE A 145 -17.07 5.63 2.24
C PHE A 145 -17.07 4.11 2.11
N ILE A 146 -17.63 3.60 1.00
CA ILE A 146 -17.58 2.17 0.70
C ILE A 146 -16.13 1.78 0.35
N ASN A 147 -15.63 0.75 1.01
CA ASN A 147 -14.22 0.36 1.00
C ASN A 147 -13.83 -0.43 -0.26
N TYR A 148 -14.21 0.06 -1.44
CA TYR A 148 -13.91 -0.53 -2.73
C TYR A 148 -12.41 -0.76 -2.96
N TYR A 149 -12.10 -1.77 -3.76
CA TYR A 149 -10.80 -1.87 -4.40
C TYR A 149 -10.72 -0.83 -5.51
N GLY A 150 -9.76 0.09 -5.39
CA GLY A 150 -9.50 1.12 -6.40
C GLY A 150 -8.92 0.55 -7.70
N LEU A 151 -8.91 1.36 -8.76
CA LEU A 151 -8.43 0.94 -10.09
C LEU A 151 -6.98 0.45 -10.10
N GLN A 152 -6.15 0.91 -9.17
CA GLN A 152 -4.78 0.43 -8.98
C GLN A 152 -4.71 -1.08 -8.73
N ARG A 153 -5.72 -1.68 -8.06
CA ARG A 153 -5.81 -3.13 -7.81
C ARG A 153 -6.03 -3.95 -9.08
N PHE A 154 -6.58 -3.34 -10.13
CA PHE A 154 -6.80 -3.97 -11.42
C PHE A 154 -5.67 -3.65 -12.42
N GLY A 155 -4.62 -2.96 -11.98
CA GLY A 155 -3.48 -2.57 -12.80
C GLY A 155 -3.77 -1.38 -13.73
N SER A 156 -2.70 -0.74 -14.21
CA SER A 156 -2.76 0.34 -15.20
C SER A 156 -2.47 -0.13 -16.64
N GLY A 157 -2.68 -1.44 -16.87
CA GLY A 157 -2.49 -2.08 -18.17
C GLY A 157 -3.54 -1.67 -19.20
N SER A 158 -3.31 -2.04 -20.46
CA SER A 158 -4.37 -1.99 -21.48
C SER A 158 -5.47 -3.02 -21.21
N VAL A 159 -5.10 -4.13 -20.56
CA VAL A 159 -6.01 -5.18 -20.08
C VAL A 159 -6.07 -5.12 -18.56
N PRO A 160 -7.26 -4.98 -17.95
CA PRO A 160 -7.43 -5.10 -16.51
C PRO A 160 -6.98 -6.48 -15.98
N GLY A 161 -6.31 -6.49 -14.84
CA GLY A 161 -5.69 -7.69 -14.25
C GLY A 161 -6.68 -8.81 -13.92
N HIS A 162 -7.93 -8.49 -13.59
CA HIS A 162 -8.94 -9.51 -13.30
C HIS A 162 -9.27 -10.38 -14.52
N PHE A 163 -9.17 -9.87 -15.76
CA PHE A 163 -9.34 -10.71 -16.96
C PHE A 163 -8.22 -11.74 -17.11
N VAL A 164 -6.99 -11.38 -16.74
CA VAL A 164 -5.89 -12.35 -16.66
C VAL A 164 -6.19 -13.37 -15.57
N GLY A 165 -6.71 -12.93 -14.42
CA GLY A 165 -7.16 -13.80 -13.33
C GLY A 165 -8.20 -14.82 -13.78
N VAL A 166 -9.20 -14.40 -14.57
CA VAL A 166 -10.21 -15.29 -15.16
C VAL A 166 -9.57 -16.35 -16.06
N ALA A 167 -8.68 -15.94 -16.97
CA ALA A 167 -7.99 -16.87 -17.86
C ALA A 167 -7.12 -17.89 -17.08
N LEU A 168 -6.47 -17.45 -16.01
CA LEU A 168 -5.69 -18.32 -15.13
C LEU A 168 -6.58 -19.34 -14.41
N LEU A 169 -7.69 -18.91 -13.82
CA LEU A 169 -8.62 -19.77 -13.07
C LEU A 169 -9.29 -20.82 -13.94
N ARG A 170 -9.51 -20.54 -15.23
CA ARG A 170 -10.02 -21.50 -16.21
C ARG A 170 -8.95 -22.46 -16.75
N GLY A 171 -7.68 -22.24 -16.45
CA GLY A 171 -6.57 -23.00 -17.03
C GLY A 171 -6.26 -22.66 -18.49
N GLU A 172 -6.70 -21.49 -18.98
CA GLU A 172 -6.47 -21.03 -20.36
C GLU A 172 -5.06 -20.40 -20.50
N TRP A 173 -4.00 -21.19 -20.28
CA TRP A 173 -2.62 -20.70 -20.17
C TRP A 173 -2.15 -19.87 -21.35
N ARG A 174 -2.48 -20.30 -22.57
CA ARG A 174 -2.13 -19.58 -23.81
C ARG A 174 -2.81 -18.20 -23.84
N HIS A 175 -4.07 -18.14 -23.44
CA HIS A 175 -4.83 -16.88 -23.42
C HIS A 175 -4.28 -15.95 -22.34
N ALA A 176 -4.02 -16.45 -21.13
CA ALA A 176 -3.40 -15.68 -20.05
C ALA A 176 -2.05 -15.07 -20.47
N VAL A 177 -1.18 -15.85 -21.11
CA VAL A 177 0.10 -15.35 -21.67
C VAL A 177 -0.14 -14.24 -22.69
N SER A 178 -1.12 -14.41 -23.58
CA SER A 178 -1.47 -13.39 -24.58
C SER A 178 -2.00 -12.10 -23.95
N LEU A 179 -2.77 -12.19 -22.87
CA LEU A 179 -3.31 -11.03 -22.17
C LEU A 179 -2.20 -10.24 -21.44
N ILE A 180 -1.26 -10.94 -20.81
CA ILE A 180 -0.14 -10.30 -20.09
C ILE A 180 0.83 -9.62 -21.07
N LEU A 181 1.23 -10.30 -22.14
CA LEU A 181 2.09 -9.69 -23.16
C LEU A 181 1.38 -8.55 -23.90
N GLY A 182 0.06 -8.68 -24.07
CA GLY A 182 -0.84 -7.67 -24.61
C GLY A 182 -0.37 -7.11 -25.97
N THR A 183 -0.72 -5.85 -26.24
CA THR A 183 -0.21 -5.09 -27.39
C THR A 183 1.18 -4.49 -27.15
N ARG A 184 1.69 -4.58 -25.92
CA ARG A 184 2.97 -4.00 -25.48
C ARG A 184 4.17 -4.75 -26.06
N VAL A 185 3.94 -5.99 -26.48
CA VAL A 185 4.94 -6.83 -27.12
C VAL A 185 4.42 -7.18 -28.51
N HIS A 186 5.22 -6.92 -29.55
CA HIS A 186 4.94 -7.40 -30.91
C HIS A 186 5.17 -8.92 -31.02
N TYR A 187 4.45 -9.71 -30.25
CA TYR A 187 4.54 -11.17 -30.24
C TYR A 187 3.19 -11.80 -30.56
N LYS A 188 2.98 -12.17 -31.83
CA LYS A 188 1.74 -12.82 -32.31
C LYS A 188 1.83 -14.35 -32.29
N GLY A 189 2.29 -14.95 -31.18
CA GLY A 189 2.24 -16.41 -30.93
C GLY A 189 3.14 -17.31 -31.80
N HIS A 190 3.54 -16.85 -32.99
CA HIS A 190 4.48 -17.45 -33.94
C HIS A 190 5.58 -16.45 -34.37
N GLY A 191 5.65 -15.30 -33.69
CA GLY A 191 6.65 -14.27 -33.98
C GLY A 191 8.03 -14.65 -33.45
N ASP A 192 9.06 -14.05 -34.04
CA ASP A 192 10.44 -14.16 -33.56
C ASP A 192 10.55 -13.64 -32.11
N ILE A 193 10.82 -14.55 -31.17
CA ILE A 193 10.99 -14.22 -29.75
C ILE A 193 12.21 -13.32 -29.54
N ASP A 194 13.25 -13.45 -30.36
CA ASP A 194 14.45 -12.63 -30.26
C ASP A 194 14.18 -11.19 -30.69
N ALA A 195 13.38 -10.99 -31.73
CA ALA A 195 12.87 -9.67 -32.10
C ALA A 195 12.02 -9.05 -30.97
N ALA A 196 11.14 -9.84 -30.34
CA ALA A 196 10.31 -9.37 -29.24
C ALA A 196 11.14 -8.99 -28.00
N LEU A 197 12.14 -9.80 -27.62
CA LEU A 197 13.05 -9.53 -26.50
C LEU A 197 13.96 -8.31 -26.73
N SER A 198 14.26 -8.01 -28.00
CA SER A 198 15.05 -6.84 -28.39
C SER A 198 14.21 -5.56 -28.37
N GLY A 199 12.94 -5.63 -28.76
CA GLY A 199 12.02 -4.49 -28.78
C GLY A 199 11.43 -4.12 -27.42
N ILE A 200 11.44 -5.03 -26.44
CA ILE A 200 10.80 -4.78 -25.14
C ILE A 200 11.72 -4.01 -24.17
N PRO A 201 11.21 -2.92 -23.53
CA PRO A 201 11.97 -2.18 -22.52
C PRO A 201 12.45 -3.05 -21.35
N ARG A 202 13.61 -2.72 -20.78
CA ARG A 202 14.23 -3.48 -19.68
C ARG A 202 13.40 -3.51 -18.40
N TYR A 203 12.53 -2.53 -18.18
CA TYR A 203 11.70 -2.45 -16.97
C TYR A 203 10.50 -3.40 -17.00
N LEU A 204 10.17 -4.01 -18.15
CA LEU A 204 9.10 -5.00 -18.28
C LEU A 204 9.62 -6.40 -17.94
N THR A 205 9.92 -6.62 -16.66
CA THR A 205 10.58 -7.84 -16.18
C THR A 205 9.72 -9.09 -16.32
N MET A 206 8.41 -9.00 -16.05
CA MET A 206 7.47 -10.13 -16.20
C MET A 206 7.43 -10.64 -17.64
N GLU A 207 7.19 -9.73 -18.59
CA GLU A 207 7.06 -10.06 -20.00
C GLU A 207 8.37 -10.63 -20.55
N ARG A 208 9.52 -10.08 -20.13
CA ARG A 208 10.84 -10.62 -20.49
C ARG A 208 11.07 -12.01 -19.94
N ALA A 209 10.76 -12.26 -18.67
CA ALA A 209 10.93 -13.58 -18.04
C ALA A 209 10.07 -14.64 -18.75
N MET A 210 8.82 -14.29 -19.08
CA MET A 210 7.92 -15.16 -19.84
C MET A 210 8.46 -15.47 -21.24
N LEU A 211 8.90 -14.46 -22.00
CA LEU A 211 9.46 -14.64 -23.34
C LEU A 211 10.73 -15.49 -23.31
N GLN A 212 11.61 -15.28 -22.34
CA GLN A 212 12.81 -16.11 -22.16
C GLN A 212 12.47 -17.57 -21.87
N ARG A 213 11.45 -17.85 -21.05
CA ARG A 213 10.98 -19.23 -20.83
C ARG A 213 10.33 -19.82 -22.08
N LEU A 214 9.52 -19.06 -22.82
CA LEU A 214 8.92 -19.51 -24.09
C LEU A 214 9.97 -19.83 -25.14
N LYS A 215 11.09 -19.09 -25.18
CA LYS A 215 12.24 -19.39 -26.05
C LYS A 215 12.84 -20.75 -25.71
N LYS A 216 12.97 -21.08 -24.42
CA LYS A 216 13.54 -22.34 -23.95
C LYS A 216 12.58 -23.53 -24.12
N TYR A 217 11.28 -23.31 -23.92
CA TYR A 217 10.23 -24.33 -23.99
C TYR A 217 9.05 -23.86 -24.84
N PRO A 218 9.15 -23.89 -26.18
CA PRO A 218 8.08 -23.47 -27.07
C PRO A 218 6.78 -24.24 -26.83
N GLY A 219 5.66 -23.53 -26.78
CA GLY A 219 4.33 -24.13 -26.55
C GLY A 219 3.99 -24.44 -25.10
N ASN A 220 4.95 -24.39 -24.16
CA ASN A 220 4.69 -24.60 -22.74
C ASN A 220 4.37 -23.28 -22.03
N TYR A 221 3.13 -22.80 -22.21
CA TYR A 221 2.65 -21.54 -21.64
C TYR A 221 2.59 -21.55 -20.11
N LEU A 222 2.33 -22.70 -19.49
CA LEU A 222 2.30 -22.81 -18.03
C LEU A 222 3.69 -22.53 -17.43
N GLN A 223 4.75 -23.10 -18.01
CA GLN A 223 6.12 -22.83 -17.57
C GLN A 223 6.54 -21.36 -17.80
N ALA A 224 5.99 -20.71 -18.82
CA ALA A 224 6.18 -19.29 -19.03
C ALA A 224 5.52 -18.44 -17.93
N LEU A 225 4.30 -18.80 -17.51
CA LEU A 225 3.62 -18.13 -16.38
C LEU A 225 4.33 -18.40 -15.05
N MET A 226 4.86 -19.60 -14.84
CA MET A 226 5.64 -19.96 -13.66
C MET A 226 7.01 -19.25 -13.59
N ALA A 227 7.46 -18.64 -14.69
CA ALA A 227 8.64 -17.77 -14.70
C ALA A 227 8.45 -16.51 -13.86
N ILE A 228 7.21 -16.06 -13.75
CA ILE A 228 6.84 -14.87 -13.01
C ILE A 228 6.91 -15.22 -11.51
N PRO A 229 7.57 -14.40 -10.69
CA PRO A 229 7.58 -14.56 -9.25
C PRO A 229 6.18 -14.70 -8.66
N LYS A 230 6.08 -15.57 -7.64
CA LYS A 230 4.79 -16.01 -7.07
C LYS A 230 3.89 -14.85 -6.67
N THR A 231 4.45 -13.83 -6.04
CA THR A 231 3.73 -12.63 -5.60
C THR A 231 3.01 -11.94 -6.75
N LEU A 232 3.70 -11.71 -7.88
CA LEU A 232 3.12 -11.03 -9.05
C LEU A 232 2.06 -11.87 -9.77
N ARG A 233 2.25 -13.19 -9.85
CA ARG A 233 1.25 -14.05 -10.52
C ARG A 233 -0.05 -14.18 -9.70
N LEU A 234 0.05 -14.22 -8.37
CA LEU A 234 -1.13 -14.27 -7.49
C LEU A 234 -1.98 -13.00 -7.58
N MET A 235 -1.37 -11.86 -7.95
CA MET A 235 -2.07 -10.59 -8.09
C MET A 235 -3.25 -10.65 -9.06
N TYR A 236 -3.14 -11.43 -10.14
CA TYR A 236 -4.22 -11.57 -11.12
C TYR A 236 -5.42 -12.29 -10.52
N VAL A 237 -5.18 -13.35 -9.72
CA VAL A 237 -6.24 -14.08 -9.03
C VAL A 237 -6.88 -13.21 -7.94
N HIS A 238 -6.05 -12.51 -7.16
CA HIS A 238 -6.54 -11.55 -6.16
C HIS A 238 -7.30 -10.36 -6.78
N SER A 239 -6.91 -9.93 -7.99
CA SER A 239 -7.63 -8.92 -8.75
C SER A 239 -9.04 -9.40 -9.11
N TYR A 240 -9.21 -10.67 -9.46
CA TYR A 240 -10.53 -11.25 -9.69
C TYR A 240 -11.36 -11.39 -8.41
N GLN A 241 -10.78 -11.81 -7.28
CA GLN A 241 -11.48 -11.76 -5.98
C GLN A 241 -11.94 -10.34 -5.64
N SER A 242 -11.09 -9.34 -5.89
CA SER A 242 -11.39 -7.91 -5.68
C SER A 242 -12.53 -7.43 -6.59
N TYR A 243 -12.61 -7.94 -7.82
CA TYR A 243 -13.68 -7.66 -8.77
C TYR A 243 -15.02 -8.19 -8.24
N LEU A 244 -15.08 -9.47 -7.85
CA LEU A 244 -16.29 -10.06 -7.25
C LEU A 244 -16.74 -9.29 -6.00
N TRP A 245 -15.79 -8.94 -5.12
CA TRP A 245 -16.06 -8.17 -3.91
C TRP A 245 -16.67 -6.80 -4.23
N ASN A 246 -16.12 -6.05 -5.20
CA ASN A 246 -16.66 -4.74 -5.58
C ASN A 246 -18.12 -4.83 -6.08
N HIS A 247 -18.46 -5.89 -6.83
CA HIS A 247 -19.83 -6.11 -7.29
C HIS A 247 -20.77 -6.47 -6.13
N ALA A 248 -20.33 -7.36 -5.23
CA ALA A 248 -21.11 -7.71 -4.04
C ALA A 248 -21.33 -6.52 -3.11
N ALA A 249 -20.32 -5.69 -2.89
CA ALA A 249 -20.42 -4.46 -2.12
C ALA A 249 -21.45 -3.49 -2.72
N SER A 250 -21.43 -3.32 -4.04
CA SER A 250 -22.38 -2.46 -4.74
C SER A 250 -23.81 -2.99 -4.60
N MET A 251 -24.02 -4.30 -4.80
CA MET A 251 -25.33 -4.91 -4.67
C MET A 251 -25.86 -4.80 -3.22
N ARG A 252 -25.02 -5.08 -2.22
CA ARG A 252 -25.41 -4.96 -0.79
C ARG A 252 -25.85 -3.54 -0.45
N VAL A 253 -25.16 -2.52 -0.96
CA VAL A 253 -25.50 -1.11 -0.72
C VAL A 253 -26.76 -0.70 -1.48
N GLU A 254 -26.89 -1.11 -2.75
CA GLU A 254 -28.07 -0.79 -3.58
C GLU A 254 -29.35 -1.39 -3.01
N LYS A 255 -29.30 -2.63 -2.55
CA LYS A 255 -30.47 -3.38 -2.12
C LYS A 255 -30.96 -3.03 -0.71
N TYR A 256 -30.02 -2.89 0.23
CA TYR A 256 -30.35 -2.77 1.66
C TYR A 256 -29.89 -1.44 2.28
N GLY A 257 -29.19 -0.60 1.54
CA GLY A 257 -28.68 0.69 2.03
C GLY A 257 -27.51 0.56 3.02
N ILE A 258 -27.13 1.70 3.61
CA ILE A 258 -25.99 1.82 4.54
C ILE A 258 -26.40 2.11 6.00
N SER A 259 -27.70 2.16 6.28
CA SER A 259 -28.20 2.66 7.57
C SER A 259 -28.18 1.61 8.67
N GLN A 260 -28.35 0.32 8.32
CA GLN A 260 -28.44 -0.76 9.29
C GLN A 260 -27.87 -2.08 8.76
N VAL A 261 -27.52 -2.96 9.70
CA VAL A 261 -27.19 -4.35 9.43
C VAL A 261 -28.49 -5.10 9.12
N VAL A 262 -28.44 -6.04 8.18
CA VAL A 262 -29.59 -6.89 7.84
C VAL A 262 -29.32 -8.35 8.21
N GLU A 263 -30.39 -9.12 8.36
CA GLU A 263 -30.29 -10.56 8.59
C GLU A 263 -29.51 -11.22 7.44
N GLY A 264 -28.62 -12.15 7.79
CA GLY A 264 -27.73 -12.79 6.83
C GLY A 264 -26.46 -12.00 6.47
N ASP A 265 -26.29 -10.74 6.92
CA ASP A 265 -25.00 -10.05 6.77
C ASP A 265 -23.89 -10.79 7.52
N LEU A 266 -22.65 -10.68 7.03
CA LEU A 266 -21.48 -11.13 7.76
C LEU A 266 -20.92 -9.98 8.60
N VAL A 267 -20.68 -10.23 9.88
CA VAL A 267 -20.05 -9.27 10.80
C VAL A 267 -18.83 -9.89 11.46
N TYR A 268 -17.82 -9.09 11.77
CA TYR A 268 -16.70 -9.59 12.57
C TYR A 268 -17.08 -9.70 14.05
N ARG A 269 -16.62 -10.73 14.74
CA ARG A 269 -16.89 -10.90 16.18
C ARG A 269 -16.04 -9.93 17.00
N LYS A 270 -16.67 -9.00 17.72
CA LYS A 270 -16.02 -8.14 18.71
C LYS A 270 -15.67 -8.98 19.94
N GLY A 271 -14.39 -9.34 20.13
CA GLY A 271 -13.94 -10.08 21.32
C GLY A 271 -12.75 -11.03 21.13
N CYS A 272 -12.33 -11.34 19.91
CA CYS A 272 -11.03 -11.96 19.67
C CYS A 272 -9.98 -10.86 19.44
N SER A 273 -8.82 -11.00 20.08
CA SER A 273 -7.65 -10.16 19.80
C SER A 273 -7.37 -10.15 18.29
N LEU A 274 -6.95 -8.99 17.78
CA LEU A 274 -6.27 -8.91 16.49
C LEU A 274 -5.12 -9.92 16.57
N GLY A 275 -5.25 -11.08 15.94
CA GLY A 275 -4.25 -12.13 16.05
C GLY A 275 -2.89 -11.56 15.66
N GLU A 276 -1.87 -11.89 16.44
CA GLU A 276 -0.48 -11.78 15.97
C GLU A 276 -0.41 -12.37 14.57
N ALA A 277 0.35 -11.71 13.69
CA ALA A 277 0.48 -12.04 12.29
C ALA A 277 0.82 -13.53 12.10
N ALA A 278 -0.19 -14.38 12.04
CA ALA A 278 -0.09 -15.68 11.45
C ALA A 278 0.14 -15.38 9.97
N THR A 279 1.37 -15.65 9.55
CA THR A 279 1.79 -15.74 8.16
C THR A 279 0.61 -16.23 7.32
N VAL A 280 0.12 -15.41 6.40
CA VAL A 280 -0.56 -15.97 5.22
C VAL A 280 0.41 -17.01 4.71
N ASP A 281 0.02 -18.29 4.75
CA ASP A 281 0.80 -19.41 4.22
C ASP A 281 1.03 -19.17 2.72
N THR A 282 2.02 -18.35 2.43
CA THR A 282 2.67 -18.15 1.14
C THR A 282 4.18 -18.17 1.35
N PHE A 283 4.65 -19.07 2.21
CA PHE A 283 6.08 -19.38 2.33
C PHE A 283 6.31 -20.88 2.52
N ASP A 284 5.89 -21.67 1.54
CA ASP A 284 6.72 -22.80 1.14
C ASP A 284 7.74 -22.25 0.13
N ASN A 285 8.96 -22.00 0.61
CA ASN A 285 10.12 -21.79 -0.25
C ASN A 285 10.44 -23.14 -0.90
N ASP A 286 9.85 -23.40 -2.06
CA ASP A 286 10.31 -24.51 -2.88
C ASP A 286 11.55 -24.04 -3.67
N ASP A 287 12.66 -24.71 -3.38
CA ASP A 287 13.99 -24.45 -3.91
C ASP A 287 14.02 -24.56 -5.43
N SER A 288 14.26 -23.44 -6.12
CA SER A 288 14.95 -23.49 -7.41
C SER A 288 15.84 -22.27 -7.60
N ASN A 289 17.12 -22.46 -7.28
CA ASN A 289 18.23 -21.57 -7.62
C ASN A 289 18.12 -21.04 -9.05
N THR A 290 17.73 -19.78 -9.22
CA THR A 290 18.08 -18.99 -10.41
C THR A 290 18.36 -17.54 -9.99
N ASN A 291 19.64 -17.18 -9.93
CA ASN A 291 20.09 -15.80 -9.74
C ASN A 291 19.64 -14.94 -10.94
N SER A 292 18.60 -14.14 -10.75
CA SER A 292 18.29 -13.01 -11.62
C SER A 292 18.00 -11.78 -10.78
N PRO A 293 18.41 -10.56 -11.21
CA PRO A 293 18.24 -9.35 -10.43
C PRO A 293 16.75 -9.01 -10.35
N GLU A 294 16.15 -9.32 -9.21
CA GLU A 294 14.76 -9.03 -8.85
C GLU A 294 14.55 -7.52 -8.80
N MET A 295 13.88 -6.98 -9.82
CA MET A 295 13.32 -5.64 -9.78
C MET A 295 11.99 -5.74 -10.52
N GLU A 296 10.91 -5.78 -9.75
CA GLU A 296 9.61 -6.18 -10.27
C GLU A 296 8.50 -5.21 -9.86
N ILE A 297 7.57 -5.09 -10.79
CA ILE A 297 6.65 -3.98 -11.06
C ILE A 297 5.71 -3.69 -9.88
N SER A 298 5.46 -2.39 -9.67
CA SER A 298 4.62 -1.78 -8.62
C SER A 298 3.13 -2.15 -8.74
N CYS A 299 2.81 -3.42 -8.56
CA CYS A 299 1.45 -3.84 -8.30
C CYS A 299 1.45 -4.25 -6.83
N GLU A 300 0.81 -3.42 -6.01
CA GLU A 300 0.87 -3.51 -4.56
C GLU A 300 -0.16 -4.54 -4.07
N THR A 301 0.31 -5.69 -3.58
CA THR A 301 -0.50 -6.50 -2.67
C THR A 301 -0.53 -5.76 -1.34
N LEU A 302 -1.53 -4.87 -1.18
CA LEU A 302 -1.79 -4.27 0.13
C LEU A 302 -2.01 -5.41 1.14
N PRO A 303 -1.36 -5.35 2.32
CA PRO A 303 -1.60 -6.34 3.35
C PRO A 303 -3.04 -6.21 3.86
N GLU A 304 -3.82 -7.26 3.65
CA GLU A 304 -5.24 -7.33 4.00
C GLU A 304 -5.43 -7.33 5.53
N GLU A 305 -6.47 -6.65 6.02
CA GLU A 305 -6.84 -6.74 7.44
C GLU A 305 -7.19 -8.19 7.76
N VAL A 306 -6.50 -8.78 8.74
CA VAL A 306 -6.69 -10.19 9.11
C VAL A 306 -7.91 -10.30 10.02
N ILE A 307 -9.09 -10.41 9.42
CA ILE A 307 -10.34 -10.68 10.13
C ILE A 307 -10.47 -12.20 10.30
N GLN A 308 -10.14 -12.70 11.49
CA GLN A 308 -10.05 -14.15 11.74
C GLN A 308 -11.40 -14.80 12.12
N SER A 309 -12.37 -14.01 12.60
CA SER A 309 -13.64 -14.56 13.08
C SER A 309 -14.82 -13.71 12.60
N VAL A 310 -15.67 -14.32 11.79
CA VAL A 310 -16.93 -13.74 11.30
C VAL A 310 -18.12 -14.55 11.78
N LYS A 311 -19.27 -13.90 11.90
CA LYS A 311 -20.58 -14.50 12.20
C LYS A 311 -21.59 -14.04 11.14
N ILE A 312 -22.50 -14.94 10.74
CA ILE A 312 -23.71 -14.56 9.99
C ILE A 312 -24.72 -14.01 11.00
N VAL A 313 -25.20 -12.81 10.76
CA VAL A 313 -26.17 -12.12 11.61
C VAL A 313 -27.51 -12.85 11.57
N ASP A 314 -28.03 -13.18 12.76
CA ASP A 314 -29.34 -13.79 12.96
C ASP A 314 -30.37 -12.75 13.47
N SER A 315 -31.63 -13.14 13.51
CA SER A 315 -32.72 -12.31 14.05
C SER A 315 -32.49 -11.88 15.52
N GLU A 316 -31.78 -12.65 16.33
CA GLU A 316 -31.51 -12.32 17.74
C GLU A 316 -30.46 -11.19 17.87
N ASP A 317 -29.40 -11.22 17.07
CA ASP A 317 -28.37 -10.19 17.01
C ASP A 317 -28.94 -8.82 16.62
N LEU A 318 -29.92 -8.80 15.72
CA LEU A 318 -30.61 -7.58 15.28
C LEU A 318 -31.45 -6.97 16.40
N LEU A 319 -32.17 -7.78 17.17
CA LEU A 319 -32.95 -7.32 18.32
C LEU A 319 -32.06 -6.71 19.42
N ASN A 320 -30.87 -7.29 19.61
CA ASN A 320 -29.91 -6.81 20.59
C ASN A 320 -29.11 -5.58 20.12
N THR A 321 -29.24 -5.16 18.86
CA THR A 321 -28.47 -4.05 18.25
C THR A 321 -26.95 -4.17 18.50
N ALA A 322 -26.45 -5.40 18.55
CA ALA A 322 -25.06 -5.68 18.94
C ALA A 322 -24.02 -5.21 17.90
N TYR A 323 -24.46 -5.06 16.65
CA TYR A 323 -23.62 -4.73 15.51
C TYR A 323 -24.12 -3.50 14.78
N THR A 324 -23.16 -2.75 14.22
CA THR A 324 -23.39 -1.57 13.40
C THR A 324 -22.96 -1.84 11.96
N PHE A 325 -23.34 -0.97 11.03
CA PHE A 325 -22.97 -1.15 9.63
C PHE A 325 -21.44 -1.12 9.39
N GLU A 326 -20.66 -0.51 10.29
CA GLU A 326 -19.19 -0.56 10.26
C GLU A 326 -18.61 -1.96 10.52
N ASP A 327 -19.42 -2.83 11.14
CA ASP A 327 -19.04 -4.20 11.46
C ASP A 327 -19.25 -5.17 10.32
N VAL A 328 -19.99 -4.74 9.28
CA VAL A 328 -20.32 -5.56 8.12
C VAL A 328 -19.07 -5.79 7.27
N VAL A 329 -18.82 -7.05 6.97
CA VAL A 329 -17.72 -7.51 6.14
C VAL A 329 -18.26 -8.31 4.96
N LEU A 330 -17.52 -8.33 3.86
CA LEU A 330 -17.82 -9.16 2.70
C LEU A 330 -16.62 -10.07 2.38
N PRO A 331 -16.88 -11.28 1.87
CA PRO A 331 -15.85 -12.28 1.63
C PRO A 331 -15.02 -12.01 0.38
N LEU A 332 -13.74 -12.39 0.45
CA LEU A 332 -12.88 -12.67 -0.68
C LEU A 332 -12.89 -14.19 -0.89
N PRO A 333 -13.53 -14.70 -1.96
CA PRO A 333 -13.76 -16.13 -2.12
C PRO A 333 -12.49 -16.98 -1.97
N GLY A 334 -12.57 -18.04 -1.18
CA GLY A 334 -11.48 -19.00 -0.94
C GLY A 334 -12.00 -20.27 -0.27
N SER A 335 -11.11 -21.19 0.06
CA SER A 335 -11.46 -22.52 0.59
C SER A 335 -12.16 -22.50 1.94
N GLU A 336 -11.85 -21.52 2.79
CA GLU A 336 -12.36 -21.42 4.17
C GLU A 336 -13.32 -20.23 4.34
N THR A 337 -13.79 -19.67 3.23
CA THR A 337 -14.55 -18.41 3.25
C THR A 337 -16.06 -18.67 3.36
N LEU A 338 -16.68 -18.02 4.34
CA LEU A 338 -18.14 -18.00 4.51
C LEU A 338 -18.74 -16.90 3.63
N PHE A 339 -19.88 -17.20 3.01
CA PHE A 339 -20.67 -16.23 2.26
C PHE A 339 -21.83 -15.69 3.11
N PRO A 340 -22.34 -14.48 2.81
CA PRO A 340 -23.53 -13.94 3.47
C PRO A 340 -24.72 -14.89 3.37
N GLY A 341 -25.56 -14.94 4.39
CA GLY A 341 -26.79 -15.75 4.41
C GLY A 341 -27.96 -15.11 3.65
N ASN A 342 -27.71 -14.04 2.90
CA ASN A 342 -28.71 -13.30 2.13
C ASN A 342 -28.35 -13.33 0.63
N GLU A 343 -29.14 -12.62 -0.18
CA GLU A 343 -29.02 -12.58 -1.64
C GLU A 343 -27.66 -12.01 -2.13
N VAL A 344 -26.84 -11.44 -1.23
CA VAL A 344 -25.46 -11.01 -1.55
C VAL A 344 -24.54 -12.18 -1.84
N ALA A 345 -24.83 -13.39 -1.37
CA ALA A 345 -24.05 -14.55 -1.80
C ALA A 345 -24.27 -14.88 -3.29
N GLU A 346 -25.47 -14.66 -3.82
CA GLU A 346 -25.84 -15.08 -5.17
C GLU A 346 -25.00 -14.38 -6.23
N ILE A 347 -24.73 -13.08 -6.07
CA ILE A 347 -23.96 -12.28 -7.04
C ILE A 347 -22.54 -12.82 -7.25
N TYR A 348 -21.91 -13.40 -6.22
CA TYR A 348 -20.61 -14.04 -6.36
C TYR A 348 -20.67 -15.23 -7.31
N HIS A 349 -21.69 -16.08 -7.12
CA HIS A 349 -21.88 -17.28 -7.93
C HIS A 349 -22.37 -16.95 -9.34
N GLU A 350 -23.23 -15.94 -9.51
CA GLU A 350 -23.72 -15.50 -10.82
C GLU A 350 -22.60 -14.96 -11.70
N ILE A 351 -21.77 -14.05 -11.16
CA ILE A 351 -20.64 -13.49 -11.89
C ILE A 351 -19.61 -14.58 -12.19
N ALA A 352 -19.26 -15.42 -11.20
CA ALA A 352 -18.31 -16.50 -11.41
C ALA A 352 -18.80 -17.49 -12.47
N LYS A 353 -20.08 -17.86 -12.45
CA LYS A 353 -20.68 -18.75 -13.45
C LYS A 353 -20.71 -18.12 -14.84
N LYS A 354 -21.06 -16.84 -14.94
CA LYS A 354 -20.99 -16.07 -16.20
C LYS A 354 -19.56 -16.08 -16.77
N ASP A 355 -18.58 -15.97 -15.89
CA ASP A 355 -17.17 -16.08 -16.21
C ASP A 355 -16.66 -17.53 -16.20
N GLY A 356 -17.52 -18.56 -16.26
CA GLY A 356 -17.11 -19.97 -16.41
C GLY A 356 -16.19 -20.50 -15.31
N ILE A 357 -16.25 -19.92 -14.11
CA ILE A 357 -15.43 -20.26 -12.95
C ILE A 357 -16.33 -20.83 -11.85
N SER A 358 -15.91 -21.94 -11.24
CA SER A 358 -16.49 -22.44 -10.00
C SER A 358 -15.71 -21.90 -8.81
N LEU A 359 -16.41 -21.42 -7.79
CA LEU A 359 -15.79 -20.98 -6.53
C LEU A 359 -15.50 -22.16 -5.57
N VAL A 360 -16.05 -23.34 -5.86
CA VAL A 360 -15.99 -24.54 -5.01
C VAL A 360 -15.06 -25.60 -5.59
N GLU A 361 -14.92 -25.64 -6.92
CA GLU A 361 -14.12 -26.63 -7.63
C GLU A 361 -13.06 -25.96 -8.50
N SER A 362 -11.89 -26.60 -8.61
CA SER A 362 -10.82 -26.14 -9.49
C SER A 362 -10.81 -26.94 -10.78
N VAL A 363 -10.69 -26.25 -11.91
CA VAL A 363 -10.60 -26.87 -13.25
C VAL A 363 -9.24 -27.54 -13.48
N HIS A 364 -8.21 -27.15 -12.71
CA HIS A 364 -6.84 -27.66 -12.85
C HIS A 364 -6.16 -27.89 -11.50
N GLY A 365 -5.07 -28.67 -11.48
CA GLY A 365 -4.30 -29.00 -10.27
C GLY A 365 -3.26 -27.96 -9.82
N ILE A 366 -3.14 -26.81 -10.49
CA ILE A 366 -2.15 -25.77 -10.13
C ILE A 366 -2.67 -24.92 -8.98
N LYS A 367 -2.09 -25.10 -7.78
CA LYS A 367 -2.52 -24.42 -6.54
C LYS A 367 -2.52 -22.89 -6.66
N ASP A 368 -1.50 -22.30 -7.27
CA ASP A 368 -1.37 -20.83 -7.36
C ASP A 368 -2.46 -20.17 -8.21
N PHE A 369 -3.12 -20.92 -9.09
CA PHE A 369 -4.15 -20.40 -9.98
C PHE A 369 -5.54 -20.90 -9.61
N SER A 370 -5.73 -21.34 -8.36
CA SER A 370 -7.00 -21.86 -7.87
C SER A 370 -7.50 -21.05 -6.68
N ILE A 371 -8.76 -20.59 -6.77
CA ILE A 371 -9.46 -19.96 -5.64
C ILE A 371 -9.60 -20.95 -4.47
N THR A 372 -9.82 -22.22 -4.75
CA THR A 372 -10.04 -23.26 -3.72
C THR A 372 -8.76 -23.72 -3.04
N SER A 373 -7.59 -23.29 -3.52
CA SER A 373 -6.30 -23.55 -2.88
C SER A 373 -5.84 -22.40 -1.98
N MET A 374 -6.55 -21.27 -1.99
CA MET A 374 -6.27 -20.12 -1.13
C MET A 374 -7.31 -20.07 -0.01
N LYS A 375 -6.90 -19.72 1.21
CA LYS A 375 -7.83 -19.62 2.37
C LYS A 375 -8.99 -18.65 2.12
N GLY A 376 -8.72 -17.58 1.36
CA GLY A 376 -9.62 -16.43 1.20
C GLY A 376 -9.47 -15.45 2.35
N GLY A 377 -10.46 -14.57 2.53
CA GLY A 377 -10.41 -13.53 3.56
C GLY A 377 -11.70 -12.74 3.66
N TYR A 378 -11.72 -11.75 4.55
CA TYR A 378 -12.85 -10.86 4.73
C TYR A 378 -12.39 -9.41 4.72
N ARG A 379 -13.25 -8.52 4.24
CA ARG A 379 -12.97 -7.10 4.14
C ARG A 379 -14.19 -6.30 4.56
N ARG A 380 -13.98 -5.28 5.39
CA ARG A 380 -15.02 -4.34 5.82
C ARG A 380 -15.66 -3.65 4.62
N LEU A 381 -16.98 -3.56 4.62
CA LEU A 381 -17.75 -2.92 3.56
C LEU A 381 -17.64 -1.39 3.64
N LEU A 382 -17.75 -0.83 4.84
CA LEU A 382 -17.66 0.61 5.10
C LEU A 382 -16.35 0.94 5.81
N GLN A 383 -15.71 2.04 5.41
CA GLN A 383 -14.58 2.63 6.12
C GLN A 383 -14.86 4.08 6.49
N ARG A 384 -14.55 4.45 7.73
CA ARG A 384 -14.53 5.86 8.16
C ARG A 384 -13.11 6.38 8.27
N PRO A 385 -12.83 7.59 7.78
CA PRO A 385 -11.57 8.28 8.08
C PRO A 385 -11.45 8.57 9.57
N ILE A 386 -10.24 8.39 10.11
CA ILE A 386 -9.88 8.67 11.51
C ILE A 386 -9.08 9.98 11.53
N ASP A 387 -9.21 10.79 12.59
CA ASP A 387 -8.50 12.08 12.73
C ASP A 387 -8.68 12.99 11.50
N PHE A 388 -9.93 13.16 11.07
CA PHE A 388 -10.27 13.87 9.84
C PHE A 388 -10.30 15.39 10.06
N GLU A 389 -9.42 16.10 9.39
CA GLU A 389 -9.26 17.56 9.42
C GLU A 389 -9.31 18.11 7.99
N TRP A 390 -9.85 19.31 7.80
CA TRP A 390 -9.92 19.93 6.48
C TRP A 390 -9.90 21.45 6.55
N ASP A 391 -9.33 22.07 5.51
CA ASP A 391 -9.25 23.53 5.35
C ASP A 391 -9.60 23.94 3.91
N LEU A 392 -10.28 25.09 3.77
CA LEU A 392 -10.49 25.76 2.49
C LEU A 392 -9.33 26.74 2.26
N MET A 393 -8.70 26.69 1.08
CA MET A 393 -7.55 27.54 0.73
C MET A 393 -7.79 28.19 -0.62
N THR A 394 -7.36 29.44 -0.78
CA THR A 394 -7.28 30.08 -2.09
C THR A 394 -5.83 30.13 -2.58
N TYR A 395 -5.65 30.02 -3.89
CA TYR A 395 -4.33 30.04 -4.50
C TYR A 395 -4.40 30.56 -5.94
N THR A 396 -3.28 31.07 -6.45
CA THR A 396 -3.20 31.65 -7.80
C THR A 396 -2.29 30.83 -8.73
N ASP A 397 -1.18 30.29 -8.22
CA ASP A 397 -0.22 29.50 -8.99
C ASP A 397 -0.36 27.99 -8.72
N ASP A 398 -0.61 27.22 -9.78
CA ASP A 398 -0.72 25.75 -9.72
C ASP A 398 0.60 25.05 -9.36
N ASN A 399 1.74 25.71 -9.56
CA ASN A 399 3.06 25.13 -9.31
C ASN A 399 3.53 25.29 -7.86
N VAL A 400 2.93 26.20 -7.09
CA VAL A 400 3.30 26.43 -5.69
C VAL A 400 2.70 25.32 -4.82
N PRO A 401 3.50 24.54 -4.06
CA PRO A 401 2.98 23.53 -3.15
C PRO A 401 2.05 24.15 -2.09
N LEU A 402 0.88 23.54 -1.87
CA LEU A 402 -0.08 23.95 -0.83
C LEU A 402 0.04 23.12 0.45
N LEU A 403 0.86 22.07 0.42
CA LEU A 403 1.19 21.23 1.58
C LEU A 403 2.68 21.33 1.83
N GLU A 404 3.03 21.45 3.11
CA GLU A 404 4.42 21.36 3.55
C GLU A 404 4.81 19.90 3.69
N THR A 405 6.01 19.56 3.22
CA THR A 405 6.57 18.22 3.39
C THR A 405 7.39 18.15 4.67
N ASP A 406 7.60 16.94 5.20
CA ASP A 406 8.45 16.71 6.38
C ASP A 406 9.83 17.39 6.26
N LEU A 407 10.42 17.39 5.05
CA LEU A 407 11.72 18.04 4.83
C LEU A 407 11.64 19.57 4.92
N VAL A 408 10.56 20.18 4.43
CA VAL A 408 10.35 21.62 4.54
C VAL A 408 10.15 21.99 6.01
N VAL A 409 9.34 21.24 6.74
CA VAL A 409 9.14 21.43 8.19
C VAL A 409 10.49 21.33 8.91
N LEU A 410 11.24 20.25 8.71
CA LEU A 410 12.56 20.05 9.32
C LEU A 410 13.58 21.14 8.98
N SER A 411 13.48 21.75 7.80
CA SER A 411 14.36 22.85 7.40
C SER A 411 14.02 24.18 8.07
N LYS A 412 12.78 24.35 8.52
CA LYS A 412 12.29 25.55 9.23
C LYS A 412 12.50 25.46 10.73
N THR A 413 12.42 24.24 11.29
CA THR A 413 12.58 24.03 12.73
C THR A 413 14.04 24.22 13.15
N ASN A 414 14.28 25.11 14.11
CA ASN A 414 15.61 25.21 14.74
C ASN A 414 15.96 23.87 15.42
N PRO A 415 17.23 23.41 15.42
CA PRO A 415 17.62 22.12 16.00
C PRO A 415 17.19 21.91 17.46
N SER A 416 16.97 22.99 18.21
CA SER A 416 16.50 22.97 19.60
C SER A 416 14.99 22.74 19.78
N GLU A 417 14.16 23.11 18.79
CA GLU A 417 12.69 22.93 18.84
C GLU A 417 12.26 21.56 18.32
N ALA A 418 13.01 20.98 17.38
CA ALA A 418 12.74 19.64 16.84
C ALA A 418 12.80 18.55 17.93
N ASN A 419 13.68 18.71 18.92
CA ASN A 419 13.76 17.80 20.07
C ASN A 419 12.61 17.97 21.07
N LYS A 420 11.95 19.14 21.11
CA LYS A 420 10.77 19.41 21.97
C LYS A 420 9.49 18.80 21.38
N LEU A 421 9.30 18.87 20.07
CA LEU A 421 8.14 18.25 19.40
C LEU A 421 8.16 16.71 19.50
N LEU A 422 9.36 16.11 19.56
CA LEU A 422 9.53 14.68 19.82
C LEU A 422 9.22 14.30 21.28
N SER A 423 9.43 15.19 22.26
CA SER A 423 9.09 14.92 23.67
C SER A 423 7.59 15.07 23.96
N ASP A 424 6.89 15.99 23.30
CA ASP A 424 5.46 16.25 23.54
C ASP A 424 4.56 15.12 22.98
N GLY A 425 5.05 14.35 22.00
CA GLY A 425 4.38 13.14 21.52
C GLY A 425 4.53 11.92 22.45
N ILE A 426 5.47 11.97 23.41
CA ILE A 426 5.79 10.86 24.33
C ILE A 426 5.16 11.09 25.72
N SER A 427 4.77 12.33 26.07
CA SER A 427 4.29 12.69 27.41
C SER A 427 2.85 12.28 27.76
N SER A 428 2.17 11.44 26.95
CA SER A 428 0.88 10.84 27.35
C SER A 428 1.02 9.59 28.21
N PHE A 429 2.25 9.11 28.47
CA PHE A 429 2.52 8.03 29.41
C PHE A 429 3.73 8.33 30.31
N ALA A 430 3.45 8.38 31.61
CA ALA A 430 4.35 8.49 32.76
C ALA A 430 4.57 9.91 33.33
N SER A 431 3.93 10.11 34.49
CA SER A 431 4.15 11.18 35.46
C SER A 431 5.27 10.85 36.46
N CYS A 432 5.78 11.93 37.05
CA CYS A 432 6.32 12.16 38.41
C CYS A 432 7.85 12.27 38.67
N ASP A 433 8.20 13.49 39.12
CA ASP A 433 9.24 13.90 40.09
C ASP A 433 10.72 13.93 39.65
N SER A 434 11.60 14.89 39.98
CA SER A 434 11.60 16.23 40.62
C SER A 434 12.93 16.89 40.19
N GLY A 435 12.96 18.15 39.74
CA GLY A 435 13.37 19.33 40.54
C GLY A 435 14.89 19.61 40.53
N LEU A 436 15.33 20.69 39.85
CA LEU A 436 16.26 21.72 40.37
C LEU A 436 16.72 22.72 39.27
N ASP A 437 16.52 24.00 39.60
CA ASP A 437 16.96 25.22 38.92
C ASP A 437 18.48 25.36 38.77
N ALA A 438 18.90 26.02 37.69
CA ALA A 438 19.93 27.07 37.76
C ALA A 438 19.92 27.93 36.48
N SER A 439 19.58 29.20 36.66
CA SER A 439 19.76 30.31 35.73
C SER A 439 21.23 30.58 35.43
N LEU A 440 21.51 31.20 34.28
CA LEU A 440 22.55 32.24 34.14
C LEU A 440 22.42 32.96 32.80
N ASP A 441 22.24 34.28 32.91
CA ASP A 441 22.27 35.29 31.86
C ASP A 441 23.58 35.26 31.06
N THR A 442 23.53 35.69 29.80
CA THR A 442 24.41 36.78 29.31
C THR A 442 24.01 37.27 27.91
N SER A 443 24.10 38.59 27.80
CA SER A 443 23.67 39.51 26.75
C SER A 443 24.63 39.62 25.56
N GLY A 444 24.07 39.69 24.33
CA GLY A 444 24.49 40.51 23.17
C GLY A 444 25.89 40.29 22.56
N PRO A 445 26.21 40.87 21.36
CA PRO A 445 25.50 41.95 20.70
C PRO A 445 25.13 41.72 19.21
N THR A 446 24.20 42.58 18.81
CA THR A 446 23.81 43.06 17.48
C THR A 446 24.93 43.19 16.43
N THR A 447 24.61 42.83 15.18
CA THR A 447 25.15 43.54 14.02
C THR A 447 24.12 43.58 12.89
N GLU A 448 24.02 44.77 12.31
CA GLU A 448 22.90 45.29 11.54
C GLU A 448 22.76 44.71 10.13
N ALA A 449 21.50 44.76 9.68
CA ALA A 449 21.04 44.49 8.35
C ALA A 449 21.58 45.49 7.31
N SER A 450 21.96 44.98 6.14
CA SER A 450 22.01 45.78 4.91
C SER A 450 21.01 45.22 3.91
N SER A 451 19.94 46.00 3.71
CA SER A 451 18.86 45.78 2.77
C SER A 451 19.30 46.12 1.34
N VAL A 452 19.05 45.20 0.40
CA VAL A 452 19.09 45.50 -1.04
C VAL A 452 17.68 45.34 -1.58
N LYS A 453 17.03 46.49 -1.82
CA LYS A 453 15.77 46.60 -2.54
C LYS A 453 16.05 46.50 -4.04
N THR A 454 15.46 45.53 -4.72
CA THR A 454 15.34 45.56 -6.18
C THR A 454 13.87 45.65 -6.53
N LYS A 455 13.46 46.80 -7.06
CA LYS A 455 12.17 47.03 -7.70
C LYS A 455 12.17 46.34 -9.07
N SER A 456 11.17 45.53 -9.36
CA SER A 456 10.73 45.29 -10.74
C SER A 456 9.22 45.46 -10.80
N ASN A 457 8.82 46.56 -11.43
CA ASN A 457 7.47 46.78 -11.93
C ASN A 457 7.21 45.80 -13.07
N GLY A 458 6.22 44.93 -12.87
CA GLY A 458 5.53 44.22 -13.93
C GLY A 458 4.10 44.02 -13.45
N ILE A 459 3.16 44.75 -14.02
CA ILE A 459 1.73 44.52 -13.79
C ILE A 459 1.41 43.20 -14.50
N SER A 460 1.58 42.09 -13.79
CA SER A 460 0.91 40.85 -14.15
C SER A 460 -0.55 41.02 -13.76
N GLU A 461 -1.47 40.86 -14.72
CA GLU A 461 -2.88 40.66 -14.39
C GLU A 461 -2.98 39.62 -13.26
N PRO A 462 -3.72 39.88 -12.17
CA PRO A 462 -3.84 38.90 -11.10
C PRO A 462 -4.47 37.64 -11.69
N LEU A 463 -3.71 36.54 -11.66
CA LEU A 463 -4.23 35.23 -12.02
C LEU A 463 -5.53 34.98 -11.25
N PRO A 464 -6.56 34.41 -11.88
CA PRO A 464 -7.84 34.19 -11.23
C PRO A 464 -7.64 33.36 -9.96
N GLU A 465 -8.19 33.84 -8.85
CA GLU A 465 -8.11 33.16 -7.56
C GLU A 465 -8.86 31.82 -7.67
N LYS A 466 -8.14 30.73 -7.46
CA LYS A 466 -8.66 29.37 -7.52
C LYS A 466 -8.86 28.84 -6.11
N LEU A 467 -9.84 27.96 -5.97
CA LEU A 467 -10.13 27.29 -4.70
C LEU A 467 -9.43 25.93 -4.62
N ALA A 468 -8.92 25.61 -3.44
CA ALA A 468 -8.41 24.30 -3.08
C ALA A 468 -8.99 23.84 -1.74
N VAL A 469 -9.16 22.53 -1.61
CA VAL A 469 -9.57 21.89 -0.35
C VAL A 469 -8.43 21.02 0.14
N LYS A 470 -7.90 21.34 1.32
CA LYS A 470 -6.91 20.54 2.02
C LYS A 470 -7.63 19.54 2.92
N LEU A 471 -7.26 18.28 2.84
CA LEU A 471 -7.80 17.18 3.62
C LEU A 471 -6.66 16.46 4.33
N GLU A 472 -6.81 16.21 5.62
CA GLU A 472 -5.92 15.36 6.39
C GLU A 472 -6.71 14.29 7.12
N PHE A 473 -6.32 13.02 6.99
CA PHE A 473 -7.02 11.92 7.64
C PHE A 473 -6.20 10.63 7.64
N THR A 474 -6.52 9.75 8.57
CA THR A 474 -5.92 8.41 8.70
C THR A 474 -6.89 7.36 8.17
N LEU A 475 -6.38 6.45 7.33
CA LEU A 475 -7.11 5.24 6.93
C LEU A 475 -6.38 3.99 7.43
N PRO A 476 -7.12 2.92 7.80
CA PRO A 476 -6.51 1.64 8.12
C PRO A 476 -5.74 1.02 6.95
N ALA A 477 -5.00 -0.04 7.25
CA ALA A 477 -4.34 -0.84 6.22
C ALA A 477 -5.37 -1.37 5.22
N SER A 478 -4.95 -1.57 3.97
CA SER A 478 -5.83 -2.04 2.89
C SER A 478 -6.99 -1.12 2.51
N SER A 479 -7.02 0.14 2.92
CA SER A 479 -7.95 1.16 2.41
C SER A 479 -7.29 2.07 1.35
N TYR A 480 -8.09 2.57 0.41
CA TYR A 480 -7.63 3.41 -0.69
C TYR A 480 -8.12 4.85 -0.51
N ALA A 481 -7.19 5.81 -0.35
CA ALA A 481 -7.54 7.24 -0.26
C ALA A 481 -8.30 7.73 -1.50
N THR A 482 -8.03 7.15 -2.68
CA THR A 482 -8.77 7.45 -3.91
C THR A 482 -10.25 7.12 -3.82
N MET A 483 -10.66 6.13 -3.01
CA MET A 483 -12.08 5.80 -2.81
C MET A 483 -12.77 6.80 -1.87
N ALA A 484 -12.06 7.31 -0.86
CA ALA A 484 -12.56 8.42 -0.03
C ALA A 484 -12.75 9.70 -0.86
N ILE A 485 -11.77 10.04 -1.72
CA ILE A 485 -11.87 11.20 -2.63
C ILE A 485 -12.98 11.00 -3.68
N ARG A 486 -13.15 9.76 -4.17
CA ARG A 486 -14.26 9.43 -5.08
C ARG A 486 -15.60 9.70 -4.42
N GLU A 487 -15.74 9.31 -3.15
CA GLU A 487 -16.97 9.54 -2.41
C GLU A 487 -17.22 11.04 -2.19
N LEU A 488 -16.17 11.81 -1.89
CA LEU A 488 -16.27 13.26 -1.74
C LEU A 488 -16.64 13.99 -3.04
N THR A 489 -15.95 13.66 -4.14
CA THR A 489 -16.08 14.38 -5.42
C THR A 489 -17.22 13.86 -6.29
N LYS A 490 -17.70 12.64 -6.02
CA LYS A 490 -18.65 11.91 -6.87
C LYS A 490 -18.19 11.77 -8.33
N THR A 491 -16.88 11.84 -8.57
CA THR A 491 -16.29 11.73 -9.91
C THR A 491 -15.67 10.36 -10.18
N SER A 492 -15.44 10.04 -11.46
CA SER A 492 -14.74 8.81 -11.84
C SER A 492 -13.25 8.88 -11.49
N THR A 493 -12.70 7.83 -10.90
CA THR A 493 -11.26 7.71 -10.62
C THR A 493 -10.47 7.12 -11.78
N SER A 494 -11.11 6.90 -12.94
CA SER A 494 -10.45 6.32 -14.11
C SER A 494 -9.32 7.20 -14.63
N VAL A 495 -8.22 6.55 -15.03
CA VAL A 495 -7.06 7.26 -15.61
C VAL A 495 -7.45 8.05 -16.86
N SER A 496 -8.39 7.52 -17.66
CA SER A 496 -8.95 8.24 -18.82
C SER A 496 -9.64 9.52 -18.39
N TYR A 497 -10.51 9.47 -17.39
CA TYR A 497 -11.20 10.64 -16.86
C TYR A 497 -10.24 11.62 -16.17
N GLN A 498 -9.27 11.13 -15.39
CA GLN A 498 -8.27 12.00 -14.78
C GLN A 498 -7.35 12.68 -15.81
N LYS A 499 -7.08 12.03 -16.95
CA LYS A 499 -6.38 12.68 -18.06
C LYS A 499 -7.20 13.82 -18.65
N THR A 500 -8.51 13.67 -18.76
CA THR A 500 -9.40 14.75 -19.24
C THR A 500 -9.49 15.94 -18.29
N LEU A 501 -9.17 15.76 -17.00
CA LEU A 501 -9.13 16.86 -16.02
C LEU A 501 -7.83 17.68 -16.09
N ASN A 502 -6.76 17.13 -16.68
CA ASN A 502 -5.45 17.80 -16.80
C ASN A 502 -5.20 18.37 -18.21
N SER A 503 -6.16 18.18 -19.12
CA SER A 503 -6.17 18.72 -20.49
C SER A 503 -7.15 19.87 -20.56
#